data_AF-A0A8S2Z0Q5-F1
#
_entry.id   AF-A0A8S2Z0Q5-F1
#
_cell.length_a   1.000
_cell.length_b   1.000
_cell.length_c   1.000
_cell.angle_alpha   90.00
_cell.angle_beta   90.00
_cell.angle_gamma   90.00
#
_symmetry.space_group_name_H-M   'P 1'
#
loop_
_entity.id
_entity.type
_entity.pdbx_description
1 polymer ?
#
loop_
_entity_poly.entity_id
_entity_poly.type
_entity_poly.pdbx_seq_one_letter_code
_entity_poly.pdbx_strand_id
1 'polypeptide(L)'
;ILTAFYILTSADCVDGASDLEVTIAAGIHDRITDFPMIRYVHEIYIHPHWNKSDGTYRNDIAILRLFPPLSIPGGFGLART
;
A
#
# COMPACT_ATOMS: atom_id res chain seq x y z
N ILE A 1 2.10 -6.33 0.29
CA ILE A 1 3.15 -5.99 -0.72
C ILE A 1 3.03 -6.99 -1.85
N LEU A 2 2.79 -6.53 -3.09
CA LEU A 2 2.71 -7.42 -4.26
C LEU A 2 4.08 -7.57 -4.92
N THR A 3 4.79 -6.45 -5.07
CA THR A 3 6.18 -6.39 -5.57
C THR A 3 6.92 -5.25 -4.87
N ALA A 4 8.21 -5.06 -5.16
CA ALA A 4 8.96 -3.90 -4.68
C ALA A 4 8.37 -2.54 -5.13
N PHE A 5 7.57 -2.51 -6.20
CA PHE A 5 6.94 -1.30 -6.72
C PHE A 5 5.46 -1.16 -6.38
N TYR A 6 4.77 -2.26 -6.06
CA TYR A 6 3.32 -2.29 -5.97
C TYR A 6 2.84 -2.79 -4.61
N ILE A 7 2.01 -1.98 -3.96
CA ILE A 7 1.36 -2.26 -2.67
C ILE A 7 -0.12 -2.44 -2.90
N LEU A 8 -0.70 -3.49 -2.30
CA LEU A 8 -2.14 -3.71 -2.26
C LEU A 8 -2.71 -3.06 -1.00
N THR A 9 -3.83 -2.36 -1.13
CA THR A 9 -4.58 -1.76 -0.03
C THR A 9 -6.09 -1.79 -0.34
N SER A 10 -6.92 -1.36 0.59
CA SER A 10 -8.33 -1.06 0.35
C SER A 10 -8.48 0.27 -0.39
N ALA A 11 -9.55 0.42 -1.17
CA ALA A 11 -9.89 1.68 -1.83
C ALA A 11 -10.28 2.74 -0.81
N ASP A 12 -11.06 2.38 0.21
CA ASP A 12 -11.54 3.31 1.24
C ASP A 12 -10.40 4.03 1.99
N CYS A 13 -9.24 3.38 2.16
CA CYS A 13 -8.08 4.00 2.81
C CYS A 13 -7.44 5.14 2.00
N VAL A 14 -7.63 5.16 0.68
CA VAL A 14 -6.96 6.11 -0.23
C VAL A 14 -7.94 6.90 -1.10
N ASP A 15 -9.23 6.63 -0.96
CA ASP A 15 -10.31 7.35 -1.66
C ASP A 15 -10.36 8.81 -1.21
N GLY A 16 -10.06 9.72 -2.14
CA GLY A 16 -9.96 11.16 -1.88
C GLY A 16 -8.58 11.65 -1.41
N ALA A 17 -7.60 10.77 -1.23
CA ALA A 17 -6.23 11.15 -0.89
C ALA A 17 -5.41 11.48 -2.15
N SER A 18 -4.51 12.47 -2.07
CA SER A 18 -3.46 12.66 -3.08
C SER A 18 -2.29 11.70 -2.83
N ASP A 19 -1.64 11.27 -3.90
CA ASP A 19 -0.36 10.56 -3.90
C ASP A 19 0.73 11.26 -3.05
N LEU A 20 0.75 12.60 -3.03
CA LEU A 20 1.69 13.39 -2.24
C LEU A 20 1.43 13.35 -0.73
N GLU A 21 0.20 13.01 -0.32
CA GLU A 21 -0.21 12.94 1.08
C GLU A 21 0.02 11.54 1.68
N VAL A 22 0.27 10.54 0.83
CA VAL A 22 0.39 9.14 1.24
C VAL A 22 1.85 8.70 1.20
N THR A 23 2.30 8.14 2.33
CA THR A 23 3.60 7.46 2.42
C THR A 23 3.42 6.03 2.93
N ILE A 24 4.30 5.15 2.48
CA ILE A 24 4.35 3.77 2.93
C ILE A 24 5.51 3.60 3.90
N ALA A 25 5.19 3.14 5.10
CA ALA A 25 6.16 2.71 6.08
C ALA A 25 6.20 1.17 6.10
N ALA A 26 7.29 0.58 5.62
CA ALA A 26 7.45 -0.87 5.50
C ALA A 26 8.47 -1.42 6.49
N GLY A 27 8.32 -2.70 6.85
CA GLY A 27 9.26 -3.42 7.72
C GLY A 27 9.13 -3.10 9.21
N ILE A 28 8.01 -2.51 9.63
CA ILE A 28 7.74 -2.21 11.05
C ILE A 28 7.27 -3.48 11.76
N HIS A 29 7.89 -3.80 12.88
CA HIS A 29 7.38 -4.74 13.86
C HIS A 29 6.77 -4.01 15.06
N ASP A 30 7.48 -3.01 15.58
CA ASP A 30 7.06 -2.16 16.70
C ASP A 30 6.83 -0.71 16.23
N ARG A 31 5.62 -0.20 16.46
CA ARG A 31 5.18 1.11 15.92
C ARG A 31 5.87 2.31 16.58
N ILE A 32 6.56 2.11 17.71
CA ILE A 32 7.16 3.19 18.50
C ILE A 32 8.68 3.19 18.33
N THR A 33 9.28 2.01 18.29
CA THR A 33 10.73 1.84 18.43
C THR A 33 11.47 1.54 17.13
N ASP A 34 10.76 1.10 16.09
CA ASP A 34 11.40 0.78 14.81
C ASP A 34 11.61 2.01 13.91
N PHE A 35 12.66 1.93 13.09
CA PHE A 35 12.90 2.88 12.00
C PHE A 35 12.38 2.28 10.69
N PRO A 36 11.19 2.68 10.22
CA PRO A 36 10.61 2.12 9.01
C PRO A 36 11.36 2.51 7.75
N MET A 37 11.24 1.65 6.74
CA MET A 37 11.52 2.05 5.37
C MET A 37 10.37 2.91 4.86
N ILE A 38 10.60 4.22 4.70
CA ILE A 38 9.62 5.15 4.13
C ILE A 38 9.75 5.20 2.60
N ARG A 39 8.62 5.12 1.89
CA ARG A 39 8.51 5.34 0.45
C ARG A 39 7.33 6.24 0.12
N TYR A 40 7.53 7.12 -0.86
CA TYR A 40 6.46 7.94 -1.41
C TYR A 40 5.63 7.14 -2.40
N VAL A 41 4.33 7.41 -2.41
CA VAL A 41 3.42 6.94 -3.44
C VAL A 41 3.58 7.84 -4.65
N HIS A 42 3.73 7.24 -5.82
CA HIS A 42 3.79 7.92 -7.09
C HIS A 42 2.43 7.95 -7.80
N GLU A 43 1.67 6.86 -7.69
CA GLU A 43 0.36 6.74 -8.30
C GLU A 43 -0.55 5.86 -7.44
N ILE A 44 -1.83 6.23 -7.39
CA ILE A 44 -2.89 5.50 -6.70
C ILE A 44 -3.87 4.97 -7.75
N TYR A 45 -4.09 3.65 -7.77
CA TYR A 45 -5.01 2.97 -8.66
C TYR A 45 -6.18 2.42 -7.85
N ILE A 46 -7.28 3.16 -7.79
CA ILE A 46 -8.53 2.69 -7.19
C ILE A 46 -9.28 1.83 -8.20
N HIS A 47 -9.88 0.73 -7.75
CA HIS A 47 -10.70 -0.10 -8.63
C HIS A 47 -11.83 0.73 -9.24
N PRO A 48 -12.06 0.68 -10.57
CA PRO A 48 -13.00 1.57 -11.27
C PRO A 48 -14.46 1.40 -10.84
N HIS A 49 -14.79 0.27 -10.22
CA HIS A 49 -16.12 -0.01 -9.67
C HIS A 49 -16.17 0.07 -8.13
N TRP A 50 -15.19 0.72 -7.49
CA TRP A 50 -15.24 1.05 -6.08
C TRP A 50 -16.52 1.83 -5.76
N ASN A 51 -17.27 1.39 -4.75
CA ASN A 51 -18.48 2.07 -4.31
C ASN A 51 -18.73 1.85 -2.80
N LYS A 52 -18.70 2.93 -2.04
CA LYS A 52 -19.06 2.97 -0.61
C LYS A 52 -20.46 3.52 -0.32
N SER A 53 -21.12 4.13 -1.31
CA SER A 53 -22.33 4.92 -1.12
C SER A 53 -23.54 4.12 -0.63
N ASP A 54 -23.58 2.81 -0.89
CA ASP A 54 -24.64 1.91 -0.44
C ASP A 54 -24.27 1.14 0.85
N GLY A 55 -23.12 1.45 1.46
CA GLY A 55 -22.61 0.77 2.65
C GLY A 55 -22.11 -0.65 2.40
N THR A 56 -22.07 -1.12 1.14
CA THR A 56 -21.62 -2.48 0.80
C THR A 56 -20.12 -2.59 0.55
N TYR A 57 -19.40 -1.46 0.45
CA TYR A 57 -17.96 -1.41 0.21
C TYR A 57 -17.55 -2.28 -1.00
N ARG A 58 -18.33 -2.19 -2.08
CA ARG A 58 -18.10 -3.00 -3.28
C ARG A 58 -16.78 -2.63 -3.93
N ASN A 59 -15.97 -3.65 -4.23
CA ASN A 59 -14.66 -3.52 -4.83
C ASN A 59 -13.71 -2.62 -4.01
N ASP A 60 -13.69 -2.82 -2.70
CA ASP A 60 -12.79 -2.12 -1.77
C ASP A 60 -11.33 -2.57 -1.94
N ILE A 61 -10.73 -2.20 -3.07
CA ILE A 61 -9.39 -2.60 -3.45
C ILE A 61 -8.71 -1.49 -4.25
N ALA A 62 -7.45 -1.21 -3.90
CA ALA A 62 -6.60 -0.26 -4.62
C ALA A 62 -5.14 -0.74 -4.63
N ILE A 63 -4.39 -0.27 -5.62
CA ILE A 63 -2.98 -0.54 -5.78
C ILE A 63 -2.21 0.78 -5.72
N LEU A 64 -1.15 0.83 -4.93
CA LEU A 64 -0.25 1.97 -4.85
C LEU A 64 1.05 1.62 -5.56
N ARG A 65 1.50 2.51 -6.44
CA ARG A 65 2.80 2.41 -7.09
C ARG A 65 3.80 3.30 -6.37
N LEU A 66 4.97 2.76 -6.05
CA LEU A 66 6.03 3.46 -5.33
C LEU A 66 7.13 3.93 -6.27
N PHE A 67 7.68 5.10 -5.99
CA PHE A 67 8.92 5.57 -6.59
C PHE A 67 9.72 6.39 -5.56
N PRO A 68 10.93 5.95 -5.15
CA PRO A 68 11.64 4.72 -5.56
C PRO A 68 11.00 3.43 -5.01
N PRO A 69 11.38 2.23 -5.52
CA PRO A 69 10.87 0.95 -5.01
C PRO A 69 11.33 0.65 -3.58
N LEU A 70 10.66 -0.30 -2.93
CA LEU A 70 11.11 -0.88 -1.66
C LEU A 70 12.43 -1.63 -1.85
N SER A 71 13.35 -1.43 -0.92
CA SER A 71 14.61 -2.18 -0.86
C SER A 71 14.38 -3.50 -0.14
N ILE A 72 13.66 -4.42 -0.78
CA ILE A 72 13.42 -5.76 -0.23
C ILE A 72 14.74 -6.54 -0.36
N PRO A 73 15.40 -6.95 0.75
CA PRO A 73 16.55 -7.85 0.65
C PRO A 73 16.11 -9.10 -0.09
N GLY A 74 16.82 -9.47 -1.15
CA GLY A 74 16.46 -10.61 -1.99
C GLY A 74 16.35 -11.87 -1.13
N GLY A 75 15.16 -12.47 -1.08
CA GLY A 75 14.98 -13.81 -0.50
C GLY A 75 14.07 -13.95 0.72
N PHE A 76 13.22 -13.00 1.08
CA PHE A 76 12.05 -13.32 1.92
C PHE A 76 10.93 -13.92 1.07
N GLY A 77 11.22 -15.05 0.43
CA GLY A 77 10.17 -16.00 0.09
C GLY A 77 9.54 -16.39 1.43
N LEU A 78 8.27 -16.05 1.62
CA LEU A 78 7.51 -16.47 2.79
C LEU A 78 7.65 -18.00 2.89
N ALA A 79 8.47 -18.47 3.83
CA ALA A 79 8.54 -19.87 4.14
C ALA A 79 7.13 -20.25 4.61
N ARG A 80 6.47 -21.11 3.83
CA ARG A 80 5.20 -21.72 4.22
C ARG A 80 5.46 -22.53 5.49
N THR A 81 4.99 -22.04 6.63
CA THR A 81 4.76 -22.85 7.84
C THR A 81 3.37 -23.46 7.80
#